data_AF-A0AAN7VGR4-F1
#
_entry.id   AF-A0AAN7VGR4-F1
#
_cell.length_a   1.000
_cell.length_b   1.000
_cell.length_c   1.000
_cell.angle_alpha   90.00
_cell.angle_beta   90.00
_cell.angle_gamma   90.00
#
_symmetry.space_group_name_H-M   'P 1'
#
loop_
_entity.id
_entity.type
_entity.pdbx_description
1 polymer ?
#
loop_
_entity_poly.entity_id
_entity_poly.type
_entity_poly.pdbx_seq_one_letter_code
_entity_poly.pdbx_strand_id
1 'polypeptide(L)'
;MCCTSFLGALLSFFIIAPISHSVITNYKSIIEDFTSTCITESNVEPTMVHDMIHNGNYVSNRALQCYLRCMYLKIGLLDEKGVINETAVKENAGVTDERIREHVVQSCRNVKGRDLCEKAYNLSKCTYYTVKSWHP
;
A
#
# COMPACT_ATOMS: atom_id res chain seq x y z
N MET A 1 10.25 49.53 23.02
CA MET A 1 10.98 50.38 22.04
C MET A 1 11.60 49.42 21.04
N CYS A 2 11.36 49.40 19.73
CA CYS A 2 10.77 50.31 18.73
C CYS A 2 10.01 49.41 17.71
N CYS A 3 8.81 49.77 17.26
CA CYS A 3 8.56 50.55 16.04
C CYS A 3 9.11 49.83 14.79
N THR A 4 8.28 49.31 13.89
CA THR A 4 7.71 50.13 12.80
C THR A 4 6.48 49.47 12.16
N SER A 5 5.61 50.34 11.64
CA SER A 5 4.24 50.10 11.18
C SER A 5 4.11 50.07 9.64
N PHE A 6 2.96 49.58 9.17
CA PHE A 6 2.38 49.66 7.81
C PHE A 6 3.14 48.85 6.74
N LEU A 7 2.52 48.00 5.90
CA LEU A 7 1.37 48.21 5.03
C LEU A 7 0.96 46.84 4.43
N GLY A 8 -0.30 46.67 3.99
CA GLY A 8 -0.97 45.37 3.78
C GLY A 8 -0.24 44.29 2.97
N ALA A 9 -0.36 43.05 3.44
CA ALA A 9 -0.13 41.84 2.66
C ALA A 9 -1.35 40.92 2.82
N LEU A 10 -2.05 40.74 1.71
CA LEU A 10 -3.19 39.85 1.54
C LEU A 10 -2.81 38.40 1.89
N LEU A 11 -3.68 37.79 2.68
CA LEU A 11 -4.00 36.37 2.77
C LEU A 11 -3.21 35.45 1.83
N SER A 12 -2.17 34.81 2.36
CA SER A 12 -1.86 33.42 2.01
C SER A 12 -1.21 32.74 3.20
N PHE A 13 -2.03 32.52 4.24
CA PHE A 13 -1.80 31.37 5.09
C PHE A 13 -1.91 30.15 4.17
N PHE A 14 -0.78 29.64 3.68
CA PHE A 14 -0.72 28.23 3.35
C PHE A 14 -0.90 27.50 4.68
N ILE A 15 -2.17 27.24 5.02
CA ILE A 15 -2.54 26.36 6.11
C ILE A 15 -2.04 24.99 5.66
N ILE A 16 -0.79 24.67 6.00
CA ILE A 16 -0.36 23.28 6.08
C ILE A 16 -1.15 22.75 7.27
N ALA A 17 -2.37 22.28 7.02
CA ALA A 17 -3.15 21.60 8.03
C ALA A 17 -2.26 20.44 8.51
N PRO A 18 -1.86 20.39 9.79
CA PRO A 18 -1.11 19.25 10.29
C PRO A 18 -2.04 18.05 10.10
N ILE A 19 -1.67 17.16 9.18
CA ILE A 19 -2.34 15.88 8.96
C ILE A 19 -2.48 15.26 10.35
N SER A 20 -3.72 15.11 10.82
CA SER A 20 -3.95 14.93 12.25
C SER A 20 -3.26 13.65 12.69
N HIS A 21 -2.42 13.74 13.74
CA HIS A 21 -1.67 12.61 14.27
C HIS A 21 -2.62 11.44 14.64
N SER A 22 -3.87 11.74 14.99
CA SER A 22 -4.93 10.77 15.26
C SER A 22 -5.31 9.89 14.07
N VAL A 23 -5.37 10.45 12.84
CA VAL A 23 -5.75 9.68 11.64
C VAL A 23 -4.64 8.70 11.25
N ILE A 24 -3.38 9.14 11.32
CA ILE A 24 -2.21 8.28 11.05
C ILE A 24 -2.13 7.15 12.10
N THR A 25 -2.37 7.46 13.37
CA THR A 25 -2.35 6.47 14.46
C THR A 25 -3.43 5.40 14.28
N ASN A 26 -4.64 5.79 13.91
CA ASN A 26 -5.75 4.87 13.65
C ASN A 26 -5.51 3.97 12.42
N TYR A 27 -4.92 4.52 11.36
CA TYR A 27 -4.61 3.73 10.16
C TYR A 27 -3.49 2.71 10.43
N LYS A 28 -2.46 3.12 11.19
CA LYS A 28 -1.38 2.23 11.61
C LYS A 28 -1.89 1.06 12.46
N SER A 29 -2.77 1.33 13.43
CA SER A 29 -3.32 0.27 14.29
C SER A 29 -4.18 -0.73 13.50
N ILE A 30 -4.98 -0.25 12.55
CA ILE A 30 -5.81 -1.14 11.70
C ILE A 30 -4.94 -2.07 10.84
N ILE A 31 -3.86 -1.54 10.24
CA ILE A 31 -2.93 -2.37 9.46
C ILE A 31 -2.21 -3.39 10.35
N GLU A 32 -1.81 -3.00 11.55
CA GLU A 32 -1.18 -3.91 12.52
C GLU A 32 -2.14 -5.03 12.93
N ASP A 33 -3.41 -4.72 13.17
CA ASP A 33 -4.45 -5.70 13.50
C ASP A 33 -4.68 -6.70 12.35
N PHE A 34 -4.77 -6.20 11.11
CA PHE A 34 -4.88 -7.06 9.93
C PHE A 34 -3.63 -7.91 9.73
N THR A 35 -2.44 -7.36 9.97
CA THR A 35 -1.17 -8.09 9.86
C THR A 35 -1.15 -9.27 10.85
N SER A 36 -1.46 -9.02 12.12
CA SER A 36 -1.53 -10.06 13.16
C SER A 36 -2.55 -11.16 12.82
N THR A 37 -3.74 -10.73 12.39
CA THR A 37 -4.82 -11.65 11.98
C THR A 37 -4.38 -12.51 10.79
N CYS A 38 -3.82 -11.90 9.76
CA CYS A 38 -3.43 -12.61 8.54
C CYS A 38 -2.21 -13.50 8.74
N ILE A 39 -1.30 -13.16 9.66
CA ILE A 39 -0.22 -14.07 10.07
C ILE A 39 -0.81 -15.35 10.66
N THR A 40 -1.76 -15.19 11.58
CA THR A 40 -2.44 -16.31 12.25
C THR A 40 -3.24 -17.17 11.27
N GLU A 41 -4.08 -16.55 10.42
CA GLU A 41 -4.93 -17.27 9.46
C GLU A 41 -4.13 -18.05 8.40
N SER A 42 -2.99 -17.50 7.97
CA SER A 42 -2.17 -18.12 6.92
C SER A 42 -1.10 -19.08 7.45
N ASN A 43 -0.83 -19.02 8.76
CA ASN A 43 0.30 -19.70 9.41
C ASN A 43 1.64 -19.40 8.71
N VAL A 44 1.81 -18.15 8.25
CA VAL A 44 3.06 -17.69 7.65
C VAL A 44 4.09 -17.37 8.74
N GLU A 45 5.34 -17.71 8.49
CA GLU A 45 6.44 -17.28 9.34
C GLU A 45 6.60 -15.75 9.27
N PRO A 46 6.57 -15.02 10.40
CA PRO A 46 6.65 -13.55 10.42
C PRO A 46 7.89 -12.99 9.72
N THR A 47 9.01 -13.74 9.74
CA THR A 47 10.26 -13.37 9.06
C THR A 47 10.10 -13.32 7.54
N MET A 48 9.29 -14.21 6.93
CA MET A 48 9.02 -14.17 5.49
C MET A 48 8.22 -12.92 5.10
N VAL A 49 7.27 -12.51 5.95
CA VAL A 49 6.50 -11.27 5.76
C VAL A 49 7.42 -10.06 5.86
N HIS A 50 8.25 -10.01 6.91
CA HIS A 50 9.23 -8.95 7.11
C HIS A 50 10.18 -8.83 5.90
N ASP A 51 10.77 -9.94 5.46
CA ASP A 51 11.72 -9.93 4.33
C ASP A 51 11.06 -9.54 3.00
N MET A 52 9.82 -9.94 2.78
CA MET A 52 9.07 -9.52 1.60
C MET A 52 8.83 -8.00 1.62
N ILE A 53 8.39 -7.44 2.75
CA ILE A 53 8.06 -6.02 2.89
C ILE A 53 9.31 -5.14 2.79
N HIS A 54 10.37 -5.49 3.52
CA HIS A 54 11.55 -4.63 3.66
C HIS A 54 12.61 -4.88 2.59
N ASN A 55 12.79 -6.14 2.16
CA ASN A 55 13.86 -6.52 1.23
C ASN A 55 13.32 -6.83 -0.17
N GLY A 56 12.00 -6.88 -0.36
CA GLY A 56 11.41 -7.32 -1.63
C GLY A 56 11.67 -8.79 -1.92
N ASN A 57 11.94 -9.60 -0.89
CA ASN A 57 12.23 -11.02 -1.06
C ASN A 57 10.93 -11.82 -1.19
N TYR A 58 10.54 -12.09 -2.44
CA TYR A 58 9.37 -12.89 -2.77
C TYR A 58 9.75 -14.38 -2.86
N VAL A 59 9.78 -15.05 -1.70
CA VAL A 59 9.92 -16.53 -1.64
C VAL A 59 8.64 -17.21 -2.13
N SER A 60 8.78 -18.31 -2.87
CA SER A 60 7.62 -19.08 -3.35
C SER A 60 7.08 -20.00 -2.25
N ASN A 61 6.45 -19.39 -1.23
CA ASN A 61 5.88 -20.08 -0.09
C ASN A 61 4.34 -19.93 -0.07
N ARG A 62 3.62 -21.03 0.18
CA ARG A 62 2.16 -21.03 0.14
C ARG A 62 1.53 -20.19 1.26
N ALA A 63 2.07 -20.24 2.47
CA ALA A 63 1.57 -19.44 3.59
C ALA A 63 1.75 -17.94 3.30
N LEU A 64 2.88 -17.53 2.73
CA LEU A 64 3.11 -16.14 2.31
C LEU A 64 2.14 -15.68 1.22
N GLN A 65 1.84 -16.54 0.25
CA GLN A 65 0.82 -16.23 -0.77
C GLN A 65 -0.56 -16.02 -0.13
N CYS A 66 -0.96 -16.88 0.81
CA CYS A 66 -2.26 -16.77 1.46
C CYS A 66 -2.33 -15.64 2.50
N TYR A 67 -1.21 -15.26 3.10
CA TYR A 67 -1.07 -14.03 3.88
C TYR A 67 -1.44 -12.81 3.04
N LEU A 68 -0.87 -12.68 1.83
CA LEU A 68 -1.17 -11.57 0.93
C LEU A 68 -2.63 -11.58 0.48
N ARG A 69 -3.23 -12.74 0.23
CA ARG A 69 -4.68 -12.84 -0.02
C ARG A 69 -5.48 -12.29 1.15
N CYS A 70 -5.19 -12.74 2.36
CA CYS A 70 -5.88 -12.27 3.57
C CYS A 70 -5.82 -10.75 3.68
N MET A 71 -4.61 -10.18 3.55
CA MET A 71 -4.41 -8.74 3.57
C MET A 71 -5.24 -8.05 2.48
N TYR A 72 -5.09 -8.47 1.21
CA TYR A 72 -5.71 -7.79 0.07
C TYR A 72 -7.24 -7.88 0.04
N LEU A 73 -7.83 -8.93 0.61
CA LEU A 73 -9.27 -8.98 0.84
C LEU A 73 -9.70 -7.97 1.91
N LYS A 74 -8.98 -7.90 3.05
CA LYS A 74 -9.33 -6.98 4.15
C LYS A 74 -9.15 -5.51 3.78
N ILE A 75 -8.15 -5.17 2.97
CA ILE A 75 -7.92 -3.79 2.48
C ILE A 75 -8.58 -3.48 1.14
N GLY A 76 -9.34 -4.43 0.57
CA GLY A 76 -10.18 -4.19 -0.62
C GLY A 76 -9.43 -4.05 -1.95
N LEU A 77 -8.19 -4.55 -2.05
CA LEU A 77 -7.42 -4.61 -3.30
C LEU A 77 -7.88 -5.75 -4.21
N LEU A 78 -8.38 -6.82 -3.61
CA LEU A 78 -8.93 -7.99 -4.26
C LEU A 78 -10.28 -8.31 -3.61
N ASP A 79 -11.25 -8.80 -4.37
CA ASP A 79 -12.48 -9.38 -3.82
C ASP A 79 -12.42 -10.92 -3.74
N GLU A 80 -13.43 -11.55 -3.15
CA GLU A 80 -13.51 -13.00 -3.00
C GLU A 80 -13.65 -13.75 -4.34
N LYS A 81 -14.03 -13.06 -5.42
CA LYS A 81 -14.08 -13.60 -6.78
C LYS A 81 -12.75 -13.42 -7.50
N GLY A 82 -11.79 -12.76 -6.87
CA GLY A 82 -10.49 -12.44 -7.42
C GLY A 82 -10.52 -11.26 -8.38
N VAL A 83 -11.53 -10.39 -8.36
CA VAL A 83 -11.54 -9.14 -9.12
C VAL A 83 -10.62 -8.14 -8.42
N ILE A 84 -9.73 -7.52 -9.20
CA ILE A 84 -8.79 -6.52 -8.70
C ILE A 84 -9.49 -5.17 -8.71
N ASN A 85 -9.43 -4.45 -7.58
CA ASN A 85 -9.90 -3.08 -7.49
C ASN A 85 -8.78 -2.14 -7.95
N GLU A 86 -8.81 -1.74 -9.22
CA GLU A 86 -7.79 -0.88 -9.84
C GLU A 86 -7.60 0.44 -9.09
N THR A 87 -8.68 1.07 -8.62
CA THR A 87 -8.62 2.31 -7.83
C THR A 87 -7.88 2.09 -6.52
N ALA A 88 -8.24 1.03 -5.77
CA ALA A 88 -7.57 0.74 -4.50
C ALA A 88 -6.10 0.34 -4.72
N VAL A 89 -5.77 -0.39 -5.80
CA VAL A 89 -4.37 -0.68 -6.17
C VAL A 89 -3.61 0.60 -6.46
N LYS A 90 -4.20 1.55 -7.21
CA LYS A 90 -3.60 2.85 -7.49
C LYS A 90 -3.27 3.57 -6.19
N GLU A 91 -4.26 3.71 -5.30
CA GLU A 91 -4.14 4.43 -4.02
C GLU A 91 -3.14 3.77 -3.06
N ASN A 92 -2.99 2.45 -3.12
CA ASN A 92 -2.12 1.67 -2.23
C ASN A 92 -0.79 1.23 -2.89
N ALA A 93 -0.38 1.86 -3.99
CA ALA A 93 0.86 1.53 -4.69
C ALA A 93 2.16 1.86 -3.92
N GLY A 94 2.05 2.53 -2.76
CA GLY A 94 3.19 2.83 -1.89
C GLY A 94 4.06 4.01 -2.36
N VAL A 95 3.57 4.82 -3.29
CA VAL A 95 4.26 5.99 -3.85
C VAL A 95 3.30 7.17 -4.06
N THR A 96 3.85 8.38 -4.14
CA THR A 96 3.07 9.62 -4.34
C THR A 96 3.03 10.10 -5.80
N ASP A 97 4.00 9.70 -6.65
CA ASP A 97 4.02 10.07 -8.07
C ASP A 97 2.88 9.38 -8.82
N GLU A 98 1.95 10.17 -9.35
CA GLU A 98 0.75 9.70 -10.01
C GLU A 98 1.03 8.87 -11.27
N ARG A 99 2.08 9.21 -12.04
CA ARG A 99 2.43 8.46 -13.26
C ARG A 99 2.87 7.04 -12.91
N ILE A 100 3.61 6.89 -11.81
CA ILE A 100 4.01 5.56 -11.31
C ILE A 100 2.78 4.77 -10.88
N ARG A 101 1.84 5.40 -10.15
CA ARG A 101 0.61 4.72 -9.71
C ARG A 101 -0.25 4.27 -10.88
N GLU A 102 -0.38 5.10 -11.91
CA GLU A 102 -1.07 4.73 -13.15
C GLU A 102 -0.37 3.59 -13.88
N HIS A 103 0.96 3.63 -13.94
CA HIS A 103 1.74 2.58 -14.56
C HIS A 103 1.62 1.24 -13.81
N VAL A 104 1.53 1.25 -12.48
CA VAL A 104 1.23 0.06 -11.66
C VAL A 104 -0.11 -0.55 -12.07
N VAL A 105 -1.17 0.25 -12.15
CA VAL A 105 -2.50 -0.26 -12.54
C VAL A 105 -2.45 -0.86 -13.95
N GLN A 106 -1.89 -0.12 -14.91
CA GLN A 106 -1.79 -0.58 -16.31
C GLN A 106 -1.03 -1.91 -16.42
N SER A 107 0.06 -2.06 -15.67
CA SER A 107 0.93 -3.23 -15.71
C SER A 107 0.37 -4.42 -14.93
N CYS A 108 -0.35 -4.17 -13.83
CA CYS A 108 -0.69 -5.21 -12.86
C CYS A 108 -2.19 -5.58 -12.80
N ARG A 109 -3.11 -4.82 -13.41
CA ARG A 109 -4.57 -5.09 -13.32
C ARG A 109 -5.01 -6.46 -13.83
N ASN A 110 -4.22 -7.09 -14.70
CA ASN A 110 -4.55 -8.37 -15.35
C ASN A 110 -3.76 -9.56 -14.82
N VAL A 111 -2.99 -9.40 -13.73
CA VAL A 111 -2.22 -10.51 -13.15
C VAL A 111 -3.12 -11.70 -12.84
N LYS A 112 -2.58 -12.89 -13.10
CA LYS A 112 -3.25 -14.17 -12.91
C LYS A 112 -2.61 -14.94 -11.76
N GLY A 113 -3.31 -15.94 -11.27
CA GLY A 113 -2.82 -16.94 -10.32
C GLY A 113 -3.73 -18.15 -10.41
N ARG A 114 -3.26 -19.32 -9.97
CA ARG A 114 -4.08 -20.55 -9.97
C ARG A 114 -5.24 -20.46 -8.98
N ASP A 115 -5.09 -19.63 -7.95
CA ASP A 115 -6.11 -19.31 -6.96
C ASP A 115 -5.90 -17.88 -6.42
N LEU A 116 -6.73 -17.49 -5.45
CA LEU A 116 -6.67 -16.16 -4.84
C LEU A 116 -5.37 -15.87 -4.09
N CYS A 117 -4.75 -16.89 -3.47
CA CYS A 117 -3.48 -16.71 -2.76
C CYS A 117 -2.36 -16.37 -3.76
N GLU A 118 -2.25 -17.16 -4.82
CA GLU A 118 -1.26 -16.90 -5.86
C GLU A 118 -1.54 -15.60 -6.62
N LYS A 119 -2.82 -15.27 -6.85
CA LYS A 119 -3.20 -14.01 -7.50
C LYS A 119 -2.80 -12.79 -6.66
N ALA A 120 -3.08 -12.80 -5.36
CA ALA A 120 -2.67 -11.72 -4.46
C ALA A 120 -1.14 -11.58 -4.39
N TYR A 121 -0.43 -12.71 -4.35
CA TYR A 121 1.02 -12.74 -4.41
C TYR A 121 1.59 -12.14 -5.69
N ASN A 122 1.04 -12.53 -6.84
CA ASN A 122 1.48 -12.01 -8.13
C ASN A 122 1.15 -10.53 -8.30
N LEU A 123 0.02 -10.07 -7.75
CA LEU A 123 -0.32 -8.64 -7.71
C LEU A 123 0.70 -7.86 -6.88
N SER A 124 0.98 -8.31 -5.66
CA SER A 124 1.95 -7.67 -4.77
C SER A 124 3.34 -7.59 -5.40
N LYS A 125 3.81 -8.71 -5.95
CA LYS A 125 5.08 -8.81 -6.65
C LYS A 125 5.13 -7.89 -7.87
N CYS A 126 4.09 -7.88 -8.71
CA CYS A 126 3.99 -7.00 -9.86
C CYS A 126 4.09 -5.52 -9.45
N THR A 127 3.33 -5.10 -8.44
CA THR A 127 3.35 -3.72 -7.93
C THR A 127 4.75 -3.34 -7.45
N TYR A 128 5.37 -4.17 -6.61
CA TYR A 128 6.72 -3.91 -6.08
C TYR A 128 7.75 -3.72 -7.20
N TYR A 129 7.79 -4.66 -8.16
CA TYR A 129 8.78 -4.58 -9.24
C TYR A 129 8.50 -3.44 -10.22
N THR A 130 7.23 -3.14 -10.51
CA THR A 130 6.85 -2.00 -11.37
C THR A 130 7.29 -0.68 -10.76
N VAL A 131 7.08 -0.49 -9.46
CA VAL A 131 7.56 0.70 -8.73
C VAL A 131 9.09 0.74 -8.73
N LYS A 132 9.74 -0.38 -8.42
CA LYS A 132 11.21 -0.47 -8.32
C LYS A 132 11.92 -0.20 -9.66
N SER A 133 11.35 -0.63 -10.78
CA SER A 133 11.93 -0.44 -12.11
C SER A 133 11.56 0.88 -12.78
N TRP A 134 10.77 1.73 -12.12
CA TRP A 134 10.34 2.98 -12.72
C TRP A 134 11.51 3.96 -12.87
N HIS A 135 11.73 4.39 -14.09
CA HIS A 135 12.63 5.50 -14.45
C HIS A 135 11.80 6.48 -15.30
N PRO A 136 11.65 7.74 -14.86
CA PRO A 136 10.75 8.72 -15.48
C PRO A 136 11.21 9.22 -16.86
#